data_AF-A0A949NJ20-F1
#
_entry.id   AF-A0A949NJ20-F1
#
_cell.length_a   1.000
_cell.length_b   1.000
_cell.length_c   1.000
_cell.angle_alpha   90.00
_cell.angle_beta   90.00
_cell.angle_gamma   90.00
#
_symmetry.space_group_name_H-M   'P 1'
#
loop_
_entity.id
_entity.type
_entity.pdbx_description
1 polymer ?
#
loop_
_entity_poly.entity_id
_entity_poly.type
_entity_poly.pdbx_seq_one_letter_code
_entity_poly.pdbx_strand_id
1 'polypeptide(L)' 'MFRPTGFDNSPEMLDHLRRNCADHDVAADIVAAAFDTFAFEKRFDAVILPAGILELRQ' A
#
# COMPACT_ATOMS: atom_id res chain seq x y z
N MET A 1 -18.28 4.00 1.55
CA MET A 1 -17.40 3.16 0.71
C MET A 1 -16.03 3.12 1.36
N PHE A 2 -15.46 1.93 1.54
CA PHE A 2 -14.14 1.75 2.16
C PHE A 2 -13.05 2.05 1.13
N ARG A 3 -12.11 2.96 1.46
CA ARG A 3 -10.98 3.31 0.61
C ARG A 3 -9.69 2.98 1.37
N PRO A 4 -9.00 1.87 1.04
CA PRO A 4 -7.76 1.53 1.70
C PRO A 4 -6.63 2.50 1.33
N THR A 5 -5.65 2.63 2.23
CA THR A 5 -4.37 3.28 1.95
C THR A 5 -3.28 2.21 1.94
N GLY A 6 -2.57 2.09 0.82
CA GLY A 6 -1.43 1.20 0.66
C GLY A 6 -0.11 1.97 0.82
N PHE A 7 0.84 1.34 1.51
CA PHE A 7 2.16 1.89 1.77
C PHE A 7 3.23 0.89 1.34
N ASP A 8 4.24 1.39 0.65
CA ASP A 8 5.47 0.64 0.32
C ASP A 8 6.60 1.65 0.05
N ASN A 9 7.86 1.24 0.15
CA ASN A 9 9.01 2.09 -0.22
C ASN A 9 9.62 1.72 -1.58
N SER A 10 9.23 0.59 -2.17
CA SER A 10 9.66 0.14 -3.48
C SER A 10 8.86 0.82 -4.58
N PRO A 11 9.51 1.60 -5.48
CA PRO A 11 8.83 2.21 -6.61
C PRO A 11 8.10 1.19 -7.50
N GLU A 12 8.70 0.01 -7.69
CA GLU A 12 8.12 -1.07 -8.50
C GLU A 12 6.83 -1.63 -7.88
N MET A 13 6.82 -1.81 -6.55
CA MET A 13 5.62 -2.23 -5.81
C MET A 13 4.51 -1.19 -5.92
N LEU A 14 4.84 0.09 -5.77
CA LEU A 14 3.87 1.19 -5.86
C LEU A 14 3.25 1.28 -7.26
N ASP A 15 4.05 1.10 -8.31
CA ASP A 15 3.56 1.09 -9.69
C ASP A 15 2.70 -0.13 -9.98
N HIS A 16 3.09 -1.31 -9.46
CA HIS A 16 2.26 -2.50 -9.53
C HIS A 16 0.92 -2.31 -8.82
N LEU A 17 0.91 -1.76 -7.59
CA LEU A 17 -0.30 -1.43 -6.83
C LEU A 17 -1.23 -0.50 -7.63
N ARG A 18 -0.69 0.57 -8.23
CA ARG A 18 -1.48 1.50 -9.04
C ARG A 18 -2.16 0.82 -10.22
N ARG A 19 -1.41 0.01 -10.98
CA ARG A 19 -1.95 -0.73 -12.13
C ARG A 19 -3.02 -1.72 -11.68
N ASN A 20 -2.72 -2.54 -10.68
CA ASN A 20 -3.64 -3.57 -10.19
C ASN A 20 -4.92 -2.95 -9.63
N CYS A 21 -4.84 -1.83 -8.90
CA CYS A 21 -6.02 -1.10 -8.45
C CYS A 21 -6.87 -0.57 -9.63
N ALA A 22 -6.23 -0.02 -10.67
CA ALA A 22 -6.95 0.45 -11.86
C ALA A 22 -7.63 -0.70 -12.63
N ASP A 23 -6.93 -1.83 -12.80
CA ASP A 23 -7.43 -3.00 -13.52
C ASP A 23 -8.63 -3.67 -12.81
N HIS A 24 -8.76 -3.47 -11.50
CA HIS A 24 -9.81 -4.06 -10.67
C HIS A 24 -10.84 -3.05 -10.14
N ASP A 25 -10.82 -1.80 -10.63
CA ASP A 25 -11.72 -0.71 -10.19
C ASP A 25 -11.71 -0.48 -8.66
N VAL A 26 -10.52 -0.61 -8.06
CA VAL A 26 -10.31 -0.40 -6.61
C VAL A 26 -9.80 1.02 -6.39
N ALA A 27 -10.64 1.87 -5.80
CA ALA A 27 -10.21 3.17 -5.30
C ALA A 27 -9.34 2.99 -4.04
N ALA A 28 -8.06 3.33 -4.12
CA ALA A 28 -7.11 3.30 -3.01
C ALA A 28 -6.20 4.54 -3.04
N ASP A 29 -5.71 4.94 -1.86
CA ASP A 29 -4.59 5.89 -1.75
C ASP A 29 -3.28 5.11 -1.73
N ILE A 30 -2.28 5.53 -2.51
CA ILE A 30 -0.99 4.83 -2.62
C ILE A 30 0.12 5.80 -2.25
N VAL A 31 0.83 5.50 -1.16
CA VAL A 31 1.80 6.41 -0.53
C VAL A 31 3.15 5.72 -0.43
N ALA A 32 4.22 6.44 -0.81
CA ALA A 32 5.58 5.97 -0.58
C ALA A 32 5.96 6.16 0.88
N ALA A 33 6.21 5.07 1.61
CA ALA A 33 6.64 5.10 3.01
C ALA A 33 7.39 3.81 3.36
N ALA A 34 8.46 3.93 4.15
CA ALA A 34 9.19 2.79 4.69
C ALA A 34 8.63 2.39 6.06
N PHE A 35 8.72 1.10 6.38
CA PHE A 35 8.17 0.54 7.63
C PHE A 35 8.88 1.09 8.87
N ASP A 36 10.20 1.22 8.83
CA ASP A 36 11.05 1.64 9.95
C ASP A 36 10.91 3.12 10.34
N THR A 37 10.43 3.93 9.41
CA THR A 37 10.26 5.39 9.55
C THR A 37 8.82 5.81 9.34
N PHE A 38 7.88 4.85 9.40
CA PHE A 38 6.47 5.08 9.13
C PHE A 38 5.88 6.11 10.12
N ALA A 39 5.34 7.19 9.55
CA ALA A 39 4.56 8.18 10.27
C ALA A 39 3.40 8.62 9.38
N PHE A 40 2.22 8.74 9.96
CA PHE A 40 1.03 9.17 9.22
C PHE A 40 0.10 9.97 10.12
N GLU A 41 -0.43 11.06 9.57
CA GLU A 41 -1.27 12.01 10.33
C GLU A 41 -2.66 11.43 10.64
N LYS A 42 -3.16 10.53 9.79
CA LYS A 42 -4.51 9.98 9.88
C LYS A 42 -4.54 8.70 10.72
N ARG A 43 -5.66 8.49 11.41
CA ARG A 43 -5.97 7.24 12.12
C ARG A 43 -6.71 6.29 11.19
N PHE A 44 -6.45 5.00 11.37
CA PHE A 44 -7.13 3.91 10.65
C PHE A 44 -7.99 3.10 11.62
N ASP A 45 -9.15 2.65 11.15
CA ASP A 45 -10.01 1.72 11.92
C ASP A 45 -9.35 0.33 12.04
N ALA A 46 -8.53 -0.05 11.06
CA ALA A 46 -7.75 -1.28 11.05
C ALA A 46 -6.45 -1.09 10.26
N VAL A 47 -5.39 -1.77 10.69
CA VAL A 47 -4.11 -1.86 9.99
C VAL A 47 -3.80 -3.32 9.72
N ILE A 48 -3.53 -3.66 8.46
CA ILE A 48 -3.14 -5.01 8.04
C ILE A 48 -1.65 -4.97 7.71
N LEU A 49 -0.88 -5.80 8.40
CA LEU A 49 0.53 -6.05 8.11
C LEU A 49 0.71 -7.55 7.88
N PRO A 50 1.23 -7.99 6.72
CA PRO A 50 1.49 -9.40 6.48
C PRO A 50 2.56 -9.91 7.46
N ALA A 51 2.40 -11.16 7.90
CA ALA A 51 3.46 -11.85 8.63
C ALA A 51 4.56 -12.27 7.65
N GLY A 52 5.55 -11.41 7.45
CA GLY A 52 6.66 -11.61 6.52
C GLY A 52 6.78 -10.50 5.47
N ILE A 53 7.68 -10.69 4.50
CA ILE A 53 7.89 -9.76 3.40
C ILE A 53 6.99 -10.18 2.24
N LEU A 54 6.14 -9.25 1.79
CA LEU A 54 5.47 -9.36 0.50
C LEU A 54 6.33 -8.63 -0.53
N GLU A 55 6.79 -9.36 -1.54
CA GLU A 55 7.72 -8.85 -2.55
C GLU A 55 7.26 -9.26 -3.94
N LEU A 56 7.44 -8.38 -4.93
CA LEU A 56 7.25 -8.73 -6.34
C LEU A 56 8.34 -9.71 -6.76
N ARG A 57 7.95 -10.95 -7.04
CA ARG A 57 8.80 -11.92 -7.73
C ARG A 57 8.68 -11.66 -9.22
N GLN A 58 9.79 -11.32 -9.87
CA GLN A 58 9.89 -11.29 -11.33
C GLN A 58 10.13 -12.69 -11.89
#